data_AF-A0A2G9C816-F1
#
_entry.id   AF-A0A2G9C816-F1
#
_cell.length_a   1.000
_cell.length_b   1.000
_cell.length_c   1.000
_cell.angle_alpha   90.00
_cell.angle_beta   90.00
_cell.angle_gamma   90.00
#
_symmetry.space_group_name_H-M   'P 1'
#
loop_
_entity.id
_entity.type
_entity.pdbx_description
1 polymer ?
#
loop_
_entity_poly.entity_id
_entity_poly.type
_entity_poly.pdbx_seq_one_letter_code
_entity_poly.pdbx_strand_id
1 'polypeptide(L)'
;MKTGLPADGPWSRSTVRALLDGERPGRALSGSATTIGLIATDARLTKPQATKLAQIAHDGLARAIQPVHTVMDGDVLFALATGTAQVDGDMTLLGAVAAEVVARAVVDAVRST
;
A
#
# COMPACT_ATOMS: atom_id res chain seq x y z
N MET A 1 -11.38 -20.90 -3.03
CA MET A 1 -10.84 -21.16 -4.38
C MET A 1 -11.93 -20.81 -5.39
N LYS A 2 -11.98 -19.56 -5.85
CA LYS A 2 -12.86 -19.13 -6.96
C LYS A 2 -11.97 -18.67 -8.10
N THR A 3 -12.19 -19.35 -9.21
CA THR A 3 -11.53 -19.32 -10.52
C THR A 3 -11.81 -18.04 -11.29
N GLY A 4 -10.80 -17.58 -12.04
CA GLY A 4 -10.89 -16.87 -13.32
C GLY A 4 -11.92 -15.75 -13.44
N LEU A 5 -11.48 -14.51 -13.22
CA LEU A 5 -12.14 -13.36 -13.83
C LEU A 5 -11.79 -13.34 -15.33
N PRO A 6 -12.75 -13.08 -16.24
CA PRO A 6 -12.51 -13.07 -17.68
C PRO A 6 -11.50 -11.96 -18.05
N ALA A 7 -10.58 -12.29 -18.97
CA ALA A 7 -9.51 -11.40 -19.43
C ALA A 7 -10.00 -10.13 -20.15
N ASP A 8 -11.30 -10.03 -20.45
CA ASP A 8 -11.86 -9.04 -21.37
C ASP A 8 -13.04 -8.23 -20.75
N GLY A 9 -13.21 -8.28 -19.42
CA GLY A 9 -14.21 -7.44 -18.73
C GLY A 9 -13.74 -5.98 -18.57
N PRO A 10 -14.63 -5.02 -18.22
CA PRO A 10 -14.24 -3.62 -17.97
C PRO A 10 -13.18 -3.43 -16.86
N TRP A 11 -12.90 -4.50 -16.10
CA TRP A 11 -11.90 -4.58 -15.04
C TRP A 11 -10.55 -5.14 -15.50
N SER A 12 -10.37 -5.51 -16.77
CA SER A 12 -9.15 -6.18 -17.26
C SER A 12 -8.05 -5.23 -17.70
N ARG A 13 -8.35 -3.93 -17.81
CA ARG A 13 -7.39 -2.95 -18.31
C ARG A 13 -6.55 -2.37 -17.18
N SER A 14 -5.25 -2.68 -17.19
CA SER A 14 -4.28 -2.02 -16.32
C SER A 14 -4.19 -0.53 -16.66
N THR A 15 -4.43 0.34 -15.67
CA THR A 15 -4.24 1.79 -15.81
C THR A 15 -2.82 2.13 -16.24
N VAL A 16 -1.81 1.45 -15.69
CA VAL A 16 -0.40 1.66 -16.09
C VAL A 16 -0.18 1.35 -17.56
N ARG A 17 -0.76 0.26 -18.08
CA ARG A 17 -0.64 -0.10 -19.50
C ARG A 17 -1.26 0.98 -20.40
N ALA A 18 -2.46 1.45 -20.07
CA ALA A 18 -3.12 2.52 -20.81
C ALA A 18 -2.26 3.80 -20.87
N LEU A 19 -1.63 4.18 -19.75
CA LEU A 19 -0.72 5.33 -19.70
C LEU A 19 0.52 5.14 -20.57
N LEU A 20 1.12 3.94 -20.56
CA LEU A 20 2.28 3.62 -21.40
C LEU A 20 1.93 3.60 -22.90
N ASP A 21 0.69 3.23 -23.24
CA ASP A 21 0.16 3.27 -24.61
C ASP A 21 -0.20 4.70 -25.08
N GLY A 22 0.05 5.72 -24.24
CA GLY A 22 -0.06 7.13 -24.58
C GLY A 22 -1.36 7.81 -24.12
N GLU A 23 -2.24 7.09 -23.42
CA GLU A 23 -3.43 7.69 -22.83
C GLU A 23 -3.03 8.67 -21.71
N ARG A 24 -3.78 9.76 -21.60
CA ARG A 24 -3.57 10.77 -20.56
C ARG A 24 -4.72 10.71 -19.56
N PRO A 25 -4.44 10.79 -18.24
CA PRO A 25 -5.50 10.91 -17.25
C PRO A 25 -6.37 12.12 -17.59
N GLY A 26 -7.68 11.92 -17.74
CA GLY A 26 -8.63 13.00 -17.96
C GLY A 26 -8.67 13.97 -16.76
N ARG A 27 -9.20 15.16 -16.99
CA ARG A 27 -9.32 16.26 -16.00
C ARG A 27 -10.24 15.93 -14.79
N ALA A 28 -10.88 14.76 -14.77
CA ALA A 28 -11.95 14.39 -13.85
C ALA A 28 -11.52 13.54 -12.63
N LEU A 29 -10.21 13.39 -12.34
CA LEU A 29 -9.73 12.46 -11.30
C LEU A 29 -9.03 13.11 -10.11
N SER A 30 -8.95 14.45 -10.03
CA SER A 30 -8.35 15.11 -8.86
C SER A 30 -9.10 14.75 -7.57
N GLY A 31 -8.42 14.06 -6.65
CA GLY A 31 -8.97 13.64 -5.35
C GLY A 31 -9.77 12.32 -5.34
N SER A 32 -9.69 11.49 -6.39
CA SER A 32 -10.48 10.26 -6.50
C SER A 32 -9.77 8.97 -6.07
N ALA A 33 -8.46 9.02 -5.81
CA ALA A 33 -7.66 7.90 -5.32
C ALA A 33 -6.81 8.37 -4.13
N THR A 34 -6.91 7.71 -2.98
CA THR A 34 -6.16 8.03 -1.75
C THR A 34 -6.17 6.83 -0.84
N THR A 35 -4.99 6.36 -0.42
CA THR A 35 -4.87 5.31 0.59
C THR A 35 -4.35 5.88 1.89
N ILE A 36 -5.13 5.76 2.97
CA ILE A 36 -4.71 6.15 4.32
C ILE A 36 -4.65 4.89 5.18
N GLY A 37 -3.53 4.67 5.86
CA GLY A 37 -3.32 3.43 6.63
C GLY A 37 -2.41 3.59 7.85
N LEU A 38 -2.41 2.55 8.68
CA LEU A 38 -1.61 2.44 9.89
C LEU A 38 -0.92 1.07 9.91
N ILE A 39 0.37 1.06 10.23
CA ILE A 39 1.14 -0.15 10.50
C ILE A 39 1.50 -0.13 11.98
N ALA A 40 1.16 -1.20 12.69
CA ALA A 40 1.42 -1.33 14.12
C ALA A 40 2.35 -2.51 14.42
N THR A 41 3.23 -2.32 15.40
CA THR A 41 4.08 -3.38 15.95
C THR A 41 4.17 -3.24 17.48
N ASP A 42 4.42 -4.35 18.16
CA ASP A 42 4.69 -4.39 19.60
C ASP A 42 6.18 -4.29 19.95
N ALA A 43 7.07 -4.35 18.95
CA ALA A 43 8.49 -4.06 19.12
C ALA A 43 8.73 -2.60 19.49
N ARG A 44 9.84 -2.32 20.19
CA ARG A 44 10.28 -0.95 20.53
C ARG A 44 10.91 -0.31 19.30
N LEU A 45 10.41 0.86 18.92
CA LEU A 45 10.98 1.69 17.87
C LEU A 45 11.27 3.10 18.39
N THR A 46 12.39 3.65 17.98
CA THR A 46 12.63 5.10 18.06
C THR A 46 11.76 5.84 17.04
N LYS A 47 11.56 7.15 17.23
CA LYS A 47 10.78 7.97 16.30
C LYS A 47 11.31 7.90 14.84
N PRO A 48 12.62 7.99 14.57
CA PRO A 48 13.15 7.81 13.22
C PRO A 48 12.89 6.41 12.63
N GLN A 49 12.98 5.36 13.46
CA GLN A 49 12.67 3.99 13.03
C GLN A 49 11.19 3.85 12.66
N ALA A 50 10.27 4.41 13.45
CA ALA A 50 8.84 4.43 13.12
C ALA A 50 8.57 5.19 11.80
N THR A 51 9.17 6.37 11.61
CA THR A 51 9.09 7.09 10.33
C THR A 51 9.62 6.24 9.18
N LYS A 52 10.75 5.55 9.36
CA LYS A 52 11.31 4.70 8.31
C LYS A 52 10.43 3.48 8.02
N LEU A 53 9.82 2.89 9.05
CA LEU A 53 8.88 1.77 8.89
C LEU A 53 7.67 2.20 8.05
N ALA A 54 7.09 3.36 8.35
CA ALA A 54 6.01 3.94 7.56
C ALA A 54 6.42 4.15 6.09
N GLN A 55 7.62 4.68 5.84
CA GLN A 55 8.14 4.84 4.48
C GLN A 55 8.29 3.51 3.74
N ILE A 56 8.87 2.47 4.36
CA ILE A 56 9.03 1.15 3.74
C ILE A 56 7.66 0.52 3.44
N ALA A 57 6.66 0.76 4.31
CA ALA A 57 5.32 0.21 4.14
C ALA A 57 4.63 0.67 2.84
N HIS A 58 5.01 1.81 2.26
CA HIS A 58 4.53 2.26 0.94
C HIS A 58 4.91 1.28 -0.18
N ASP A 59 5.98 0.49 -0.03
CA ASP A 59 6.31 -0.57 -0.98
C ASP A 59 5.20 -1.63 -1.07
N GLY A 60 4.46 -1.85 0.03
CA GLY A 60 3.28 -2.70 0.04
C GLY A 60 2.14 -2.16 -0.81
N LEU A 61 1.92 -0.83 -0.77
CA LEU A 61 0.95 -0.17 -1.64
C LEU A 61 1.36 -0.33 -3.11
N ALA A 62 2.63 -0.12 -3.43
CA ALA A 62 3.15 -0.27 -4.79
C ALA A 62 3.07 -1.70 -5.34
N ARG A 63 3.07 -2.73 -4.47
CA ARG A 63 2.86 -4.12 -4.87
C ARG A 63 1.40 -4.46 -5.16
N ALA A 64 0.45 -3.74 -4.56
CA ALA A 64 -0.98 -4.04 -4.64
C ALA A 64 -1.77 -3.06 -5.54
N ILE A 65 -1.27 -1.84 -5.75
CA ILE A 65 -1.96 -0.75 -6.45
C ILE A 65 -1.08 -0.27 -7.61
N GLN A 66 -1.66 -0.17 -8.81
CA GLN A 66 -0.93 0.23 -10.02
C GLN A 66 -1.79 1.11 -10.95
N PRO A 67 -1.41 2.38 -11.18
CA PRO A 67 -0.32 3.13 -10.53
C PRO A 67 -0.70 3.52 -9.09
N VAL A 68 0.31 3.71 -8.25
CA VAL A 68 0.20 4.27 -6.88
C VAL A 68 1.05 5.55 -6.80
N HIS A 69 0.82 6.40 -5.81
CA HIS A 69 1.55 7.65 -5.62
C HIS A 69 1.47 8.58 -6.84
N THR A 70 0.32 8.57 -7.50
CA THR A 70 0.02 9.53 -8.55
C THR A 70 0.00 10.94 -7.97
N VAL A 71 0.16 11.95 -8.82
CA VAL A 71 0.05 13.36 -8.40
C VAL A 71 -1.31 13.72 -7.78
N MET A 72 -2.33 12.87 -7.98
CA MET A 72 -3.66 13.05 -7.42
C MET A 72 -3.88 12.27 -6.11
N ASP A 73 -2.91 11.45 -5.70
CA ASP A 73 -3.03 10.59 -4.53
C ASP A 73 -2.63 11.32 -3.24
N GLY A 74 -3.47 11.18 -2.22
CA GLY A 74 -3.18 11.58 -0.85
C GLY A 74 -2.63 10.45 0.00
N ASP A 75 -1.77 9.57 -0.56
CA ASP A 75 -1.32 8.36 0.14
C ASP A 75 -0.52 8.68 1.41
N VAL A 76 -1.00 8.19 2.55
CA VAL A 76 -0.36 8.39 3.85
C VAL A 76 -0.40 7.11 4.67
N LEU A 77 0.77 6.61 5.06
CA LEU A 77 0.91 5.56 6.04
C LEU A 77 1.53 6.09 7.34
N PHE A 78 0.91 5.75 8.47
CA PHE A 78 1.45 5.99 9.80
C PHE A 78 2.06 4.70 10.37
N ALA A 79 3.06 4.83 11.23
CA ALA A 79 3.59 3.71 12.00
C ALA A 79 3.40 3.95 13.50
N LEU A 80 2.98 2.90 14.21
CA LEU A 80 2.81 2.87 15.66
C LEU A 80 3.61 1.70 16.24
N ALA A 81 4.36 1.98 17.30
CA ALA A 81 5.05 0.97 18.09
C ALA A 81 4.54 1.03 19.53
N THR A 82 3.90 -0.03 20.02
CA THR A 82 3.40 -0.06 21.42
C THR A 82 4.52 -0.32 22.43
N GLY A 83 5.60 -0.96 21.99
CA GLY A 83 6.75 -1.30 22.84
C GLY A 83 6.46 -2.38 23.90
N THR A 84 5.33 -3.09 23.81
CA THR A 84 4.92 -4.08 24.81
C THR A 84 5.76 -5.36 24.81
N ALA A 85 6.40 -5.70 23.69
CA ALA A 85 7.22 -6.92 23.58
C ALA A 85 8.59 -6.82 24.27
N GLN A 86 8.99 -5.62 24.75
CA GLN A 86 10.29 -5.37 25.40
C GLN A 86 11.53 -5.77 24.58
N VAL A 87 11.39 -5.87 23.25
CA VAL A 87 12.48 -6.13 22.30
C VAL A 87 12.62 -4.97 21.32
N ASP A 88 13.85 -4.61 20.96
CA ASP A 88 14.11 -3.61 19.93
C ASP A 88 13.73 -4.15 18.55
N GLY A 89 13.12 -3.31 17.72
CA GLY A 89 12.71 -3.70 16.38
C GLY A 89 13.90 -3.86 15.42
N ASP A 90 14.03 -5.04 14.83
CA ASP A 90 14.89 -5.25 13.66
C ASP A 90 14.24 -4.61 12.43
N MET A 91 14.82 -3.53 11.93
CA MET A 91 14.26 -2.77 10.81
C MET A 91 14.25 -3.51 9.48
N THR A 92 15.13 -4.50 9.29
CA THR A 92 15.14 -5.32 8.08
C THR A 92 13.94 -6.27 8.10
N LEU A 93 13.75 -6.98 9.22
CA LEU A 93 12.61 -7.86 9.43
C LEU A 93 11.29 -7.07 9.37
N LEU A 94 11.18 -6.02 10.18
CA LEU A 94 9.96 -5.21 10.28
C LEU A 94 9.63 -4.53 8.95
N GLY A 95 10.63 -4.05 8.21
CA GLY A 95 10.42 -3.45 6.89
C GLY A 95 9.86 -4.45 5.89
N ALA A 96 10.44 -5.65 5.81
CA ALA A 96 9.96 -6.71 4.93
C ALA A 96 8.52 -7.14 5.27
N VAL A 97 8.24 -7.33 6.56
CA VAL A 97 6.91 -7.67 7.05
C VAL A 97 5.91 -6.53 6.77
N ALA A 98 6.28 -5.27 7.02
CA ALA A 98 5.41 -4.12 6.79
C ALA A 98 4.94 -4.02 5.34
N ALA A 99 5.85 -4.15 4.38
CA ALA A 99 5.50 -4.14 2.96
C ALA A 99 4.56 -5.31 2.59
N GLU A 100 4.81 -6.51 3.14
CA GLU A 100 3.96 -7.68 2.89
C GLU A 100 2.56 -7.52 3.49
N VAL A 101 2.45 -7.11 4.75
CA VAL A 101 1.14 -6.98 5.42
C VAL A 101 0.31 -5.84 4.85
N VAL A 102 0.94 -4.75 4.39
CA VAL A 102 0.22 -3.67 3.69
C VAL A 102 -0.34 -4.16 2.37
N ALA A 103 0.44 -4.88 1.56
CA ALA A 103 -0.04 -5.44 0.30
C ALA A 103 -1.23 -6.38 0.53
N ARG A 104 -1.16 -7.25 1.55
CA ARG A 104 -2.26 -8.13 1.95
C ARG A 104 -3.48 -7.34 2.43
N ALA A 105 -3.29 -6.34 3.29
CA ALA A 105 -4.37 -5.52 3.82
C ALA A 105 -5.15 -4.80 2.70
N VAL A 106 -4.47 -4.31 1.65
CA VAL A 106 -5.13 -3.73 0.47
C VAL A 106 -6.01 -4.78 -0.24
N VAL A 107 -5.49 -5.98 -0.48
CA VAL A 107 -6.26 -7.07 -1.12
C VAL A 107 -7.45 -7.49 -0.26
N ASP A 108 -7.26 -7.58 1.05
CA ASP A 108 -8.31 -7.94 1.99
C ASP A 108 -9.40 -6.86 2.04
N ALA A 109 -9.03 -5.57 2.01
CA ALA A 109 -9.98 -4.46 1.97
C ALA A 109 -10.88 -4.49 0.72
N VAL A 110 -10.33 -4.88 -0.44
CA VAL A 110 -11.11 -5.06 -1.67
C VAL A 110 -12.06 -6.27 -1.57
N ARG A 111 -11.67 -7.30 -0.81
CA ARG A 111 -12.44 -8.54 -0.67
C ARG A 111 -13.46 -8.51 0.47
N SER A 112 -13.26 -7.66 1.47
CA SER A 112 -14.17 -7.49 2.59
C SER A 112 -15.38 -6.68 2.11
N THR A 113 -16.45 -7.38 1.73
CA THR A 113 -17.74 -6.82 1.34
C THR A 113 -18.84 -7.43 2.18
#